data_AF-A0A838F9H3-F1
#
_entry.id   AF-A0A838F9H3-F1
#
_cell.length_a   1.000
_cell.length_b   1.000
_cell.length_c   1.000
_cell.angle_alpha   90.00
_cell.angle_beta   90.00
_cell.angle_gamma   90.00
#
_symmetry.space_group_name_H-M   'P 1'
#
loop_
_entity.id
_entity.type
_entity.pdbx_description
1 polymer ?
#
loop_
_entity_poly.entity_id
_entity_poly.type
_entity_poly.pdbx_seq_one_letter_code
_entity_poly.pdbx_strand_id
1 'polypeptide(L)'
;MSKLSDLEFRLLDEVYFISSYKVLFENLDCSEDVFQQTLRSLLENKFINQLKYNDMLFDFEKLEIPDYASLEESSFVATKLGLLIHNSRN
;
A
#
# COMPACT_ATOMS: atom_id res chain seq x y z
N MET A 1 21.17 -0.27 2.36
CA MET A 1 19.89 0.24 1.84
C MET A 1 19.02 -0.96 1.54
N SER A 2 17.80 -1.02 2.10
CA SER A 2 16.85 -2.07 1.69
C SER A 2 16.53 -1.85 0.21
N LYS A 3 16.72 -2.87 -0.63
CA LYS A 3 16.40 -2.79 -2.06
C LYS A 3 14.95 -3.23 -2.20
N LEU A 4 14.09 -2.33 -2.67
CA LEU A 4 12.71 -2.69 -3.04
C LEU A 4 12.74 -3.79 -4.11
N SER A 5 11.88 -4.78 -3.97
CA SER A 5 11.58 -5.71 -5.07
C SER A 5 10.87 -4.97 -6.21
N ASP A 6 10.80 -5.60 -7.39
CA ASP A 6 10.09 -5.04 -8.54
C ASP A 6 8.59 -4.87 -8.26
N LEU A 7 8.01 -5.78 -7.47
CA LEU A 7 6.60 -5.68 -7.12
C LEU A 7 6.33 -4.61 -6.07
N GLU A 8 7.18 -4.50 -5.03
CA GLU A 8 7.08 -3.40 -4.05
C GLU A 8 7.24 -2.02 -4.71
N PHE A 9 8.13 -1.92 -5.70
CA PHE A 9 8.32 -0.69 -6.47
C PHE A 9 7.06 -0.35 -7.27
N ARG A 10 6.53 -1.29 -8.06
CA ARG A 10 5.28 -1.07 -8.81
C ARG A 10 4.10 -0.75 -7.90
N LEU A 11 3.99 -1.39 -6.74
CA LEU A 11 2.91 -1.11 -5.80
C LEU A 11 3.03 0.32 -5.23
N LEU A 12 4.24 0.77 -4.92
CA LEU A 12 4.48 2.16 -4.48
C LEU A 12 4.13 3.20 -5.54
N ASP A 13 4.35 2.90 -6.83
CA ASP A 13 3.87 3.73 -7.95
C ASP A 13 2.33 3.83 -7.96
N GLU A 14 1.63 2.70 -7.84
CA GLU A 14 0.16 2.63 -7.86
C GLU A 14 -0.50 3.33 -6.65
N VAL A 15 0.20 3.38 -5.51
CA VAL A 15 -0.27 4.07 -4.30
C VAL A 15 0.33 5.48 -4.14
N TYR A 16 0.86 6.08 -5.20
CA TYR A 16 1.24 7.51 -5.16
C TYR A 16 0.04 8.38 -4.75
N PHE A 17 -1.16 7.99 -5.19
CA PHE A 17 -2.45 8.47 -4.69
C PHE A 17 -3.20 7.34 -3.97
N ILE A 18 -4.32 7.68 -3.33
CA ILE A 18 -5.16 6.69 -2.64
C ILE A 18 -5.70 5.68 -3.67
N SER A 19 -5.44 4.40 -3.44
CA SER A 19 -5.89 3.29 -4.29
C SER A 19 -6.47 2.15 -3.43
N SER A 20 -7.60 1.59 -3.85
CA SER A 20 -8.23 0.46 -3.15
C SER A 20 -7.48 -0.85 -3.36
N TYR A 21 -7.58 -1.80 -2.43
CA TYR A 21 -7.02 -3.15 -2.59
C TYR A 21 -7.36 -3.77 -3.94
N LYS A 22 -8.63 -3.69 -4.35
CA LYS A 22 -9.13 -4.28 -5.59
C LYS A 22 -8.43 -3.68 -6.82
N VAL A 23 -8.34 -2.36 -6.89
CA VAL A 23 -7.67 -1.66 -8.01
C VAL A 23 -6.19 -2.03 -8.07
N LEU A 24 -5.51 -2.06 -6.92
CA LEU A 24 -4.11 -2.44 -6.84
C LEU A 24 -3.89 -3.88 -7.32
N PHE A 25 -4.73 -4.81 -6.87
CA PHE A 25 -4.62 -6.21 -7.28
C PHE A 25 -4.88 -6.41 -8.77
N GLU A 26 -5.87 -5.70 -9.34
CA GLU A 26 -6.17 -5.75 -10.77
C GLU A 26 -5.04 -5.15 -11.63
N ASN A 27 -4.34 -4.11 -11.15
CA ASN A 27 -3.24 -3.47 -11.87
C ASN A 27 -1.92 -4.24 -11.74
N LEU A 28 -1.73 -4.98 -10.66
CA LEU A 28 -0.50 -5.73 -10.38
C LEU A 28 -0.69 -7.19 -10.76
N ASP A 29 -0.29 -7.53 -12.00
CA ASP A 29 -0.31 -8.89 -12.55
C ASP A 29 0.56 -9.86 -11.73
N CYS A 30 0.00 -10.39 -10.65
CA CYS A 30 0.62 -11.33 -9.70
C CYS A 30 -0.44 -12.16 -8.96
N SER A 31 -0.01 -13.21 -8.24
CA SER A 31 -0.94 -13.99 -7.42
C SER A 31 -1.33 -13.24 -6.16
N GLU A 32 -2.52 -13.54 -5.64
CA GLU A 32 -3.05 -12.90 -4.44
C GLU A 32 -2.13 -13.07 -3.22
N ASP A 33 -1.58 -14.27 -3.00
CA ASP A 33 -0.64 -14.52 -1.90
C ASP A 33 0.58 -13.60 -1.97
N VAL A 34 1.13 -13.39 -3.17
CA VAL A 34 2.30 -12.55 -3.39
C VAL A 34 1.94 -11.07 -3.23
N PHE A 35 0.76 -10.66 -3.71
CA PHE A 35 0.23 -9.31 -3.52
C PHE A 35 0.04 -8.97 -2.04
N GLN A 36 -0.63 -9.84 -1.28
CA GLN A 36 -0.85 -9.64 0.15
C GLN A 36 0.47 -9.62 0.94
N GLN A 37 1.42 -10.49 0.61
CA GLN A 37 2.76 -10.45 1.22
C GLN A 37 3.49 -9.14 0.92
N THR A 38 3.37 -8.62 -0.30
CA THR A 38 3.95 -7.33 -0.70
C THR A 38 3.32 -6.17 0.08
N LEU A 39 1.98 -6.13 0.18
CA LEU A 39 1.28 -5.13 1.00
C LEU A 39 1.74 -5.16 2.45
N ARG A 40 1.83 -6.36 3.05
CA ARG A 40 2.30 -6.55 4.43
C ARG A 40 3.71 -6.03 4.61
N SER A 41 4.65 -6.40 3.72
CA SER A 41 6.03 -5.90 3.75
C SER A 41 6.08 -4.37 3.75
N LEU A 42 5.31 -3.72 2.86
CA LEU A 42 5.29 -2.26 2.76
C LEU A 42 4.66 -1.59 4.00
N LEU A 43 3.63 -2.18 4.59
CA LEU A 43 3.00 -1.70 5.83
C LEU A 43 3.96 -1.83 7.02
N GLU A 44 4.63 -2.97 7.18
CA GLU A 44 5.61 -3.23 8.24
C GLU A 44 6.78 -2.25 8.17
N ASN A 45 7.23 -1.93 6.95
CA ASN A 45 8.29 -0.95 6.69
C ASN A 45 7.80 0.51 6.75
N LYS A 46 6.51 0.75 7.00
CA LYS A 46 5.88 2.09 7.02
C LYS A 46 6.06 2.85 5.70
N PHE A 47 6.13 2.14 4.58
CA PHE A 47 6.22 2.72 3.25
C PHE A 47 4.85 3.08 2.67
N ILE A 48 3.79 2.44 3.15
CA ILE A 48 2.40 2.78 2.83
C ILE A 48 1.58 2.88 4.12
N ASN A 49 0.46 3.59 4.04
CA ASN A 49 -0.57 3.62 5.07
C ASN A 49 -1.78 2.82 4.62
N GLN A 50 -2.43 2.12 5.56
CA GLN A 50 -3.75 1.55 5.38
C GLN A 50 -4.82 2.57 5.78
N LEU A 51 -5.82 2.74 4.92
CA LEU A 51 -6.90 3.68 5.07
C LEU A 51 -8.24 2.94 5.10
N LYS A 52 -9.13 3.38 5.98
CA LYS A 52 -10.52 2.94 6.02
C LYS A 52 -11.43 4.11 5.66
N TYR A 53 -12.40 3.88 4.80
CA TYR A 53 -13.41 4.90 4.52
C TYR A 53 -14.35 5.05 5.72
N ASN A 54 -14.60 6.28 6.14
CA ASN A 54 -15.52 6.63 7.21
C ASN A 54 -16.76 7.31 6.61
N ASP A 55 -17.88 6.59 6.59
CA ASP A 55 -19.15 7.08 6.03
C ASP A 55 -19.70 8.32 6.75
N MET A 56 -19.38 8.51 8.04
CA MET A 56 -19.87 9.68 8.78
C MET A 56 -19.10 10.94 8.42
N LEU A 57 -17.81 10.80 8.11
CA LEU A 57 -16.92 11.91 7.74
C LEU A 57 -16.88 12.13 6.22
N PHE A 58 -17.38 11.18 5.43
CA PHE A 58 -17.26 11.14 3.97
C PHE A 58 -15.80 11.25 3.51
N ASP A 59 -14.88 10.63 4.26
CA ASP A 59 -13.43 10.72 4.01
C ASP A 59 -12.70 9.45 4.48
N PHE A 60 -11.42 9.32 4.14
CA PHE A 60 -10.54 8.24 4.56
C PHE A 60 -9.82 8.56 5.86
N GLU A 61 -9.85 7.60 6.80
CA GLU A 61 -9.07 7.65 8.02
C GLU A 61 -7.88 6.69 7.96
N LYS A 62 -6.70 7.19 8.36
CA LYS A 62 -5.49 6.38 8.48
C LYS A 62 -5.59 5.47 9.69
N LEU A 63 -5.35 4.17 9.51
CA LEU A 63 -5.16 3.28 10.65
C LEU A 63 -3.80 3.53 11.31
N GLU A 64 -3.77 3.67 12.64
CA GLU A 64 -2.50 3.80 13.38
C GLU A 64 -1.72 2.48 13.45
N ILE A 65 -2.44 1.36 13.42
CA ILE A 65 -1.88 0.01 13.35
C ILE A 65 -2.55 -0.68 12.16
N PRO A 66 -1.77 -1.29 11.24
CA PRO A 66 -2.33 -2.06 10.14
C PRO A 66 -3.23 -3.20 10.65
N ASP A 67 -4.43 -3.30 10.09
CA ASP A 67 -5.33 -4.42 10.30
C ASP A 67 -5.27 -5.35 9.10
N TYR A 68 -4.52 -6.44 9.28
CA TYR A 68 -4.28 -7.40 8.23
C TYR A 68 -5.48 -8.29 7.90
N ALA A 69 -6.52 -8.29 8.73
CA ALA A 69 -7.75 -9.03 8.44
C ALA A 69 -8.69 -8.26 7.50
N SER A 70 -8.52 -6.93 7.39
CA SER A 70 -9.37 -6.04 6.59
C SER A 70 -8.65 -5.45 5.36
N LEU A 71 -7.57 -6.07 4.88
CA LEU A 71 -6.81 -5.58 3.73
C LEU A 71 -7.70 -5.40 2.49
N GLU A 72 -8.57 -6.37 2.21
CA GLU A 72 -9.45 -6.38 1.02
C GLU A 72 -10.47 -5.23 1.01
N GLU A 73 -10.88 -4.76 2.19
CA GLU A 73 -11.84 -3.67 2.38
C GLU A 73 -11.14 -2.28 2.47
N SER A 74 -9.81 -2.27 2.45
CA SER A 74 -9.01 -1.07 2.71
C SER A 74 -8.54 -0.38 1.43
N SER A 75 -8.13 0.87 1.59
CA SER A 75 -7.36 1.62 0.60
C SER A 75 -5.97 1.93 1.12
N PHE A 76 -5.05 2.26 0.22
CA PHE A 76 -3.65 2.47 0.56
C PHE A 76 -3.10 3.73 -0.11
N VAL A 77 -2.13 4.36 0.56
CA VAL A 77 -1.40 5.51 0.03
C VAL A 77 0.05 5.46 0.50
N ALA A 78 0.98 5.87 -0.37
CA ALA A 78 2.39 5.94 -0.05
C ALA A 78 2.67 6.96 1.07
N THR A 79 3.58 6.62 1.96
CA THR A 79 4.12 7.57 2.93
C THR A 79 5.24 8.39 2.30
N LYS A 80 5.61 9.50 2.93
CA LYS A 80 6.83 10.24 2.56
C LYS A 80 8.07 9.34 2.54
N LEU A 81 8.16 8.39 3.47
CA LEU A 81 9.27 7.44 3.53
C LEU A 81 9.24 6.48 2.33
N GLY A 82 8.06 5.95 2.00
CA GLY A 82 7.85 5.10 0.81
C GLY A 82 8.26 5.80 -0.48
N LEU A 83 7.83 7.05 -0.68
CA LEU A 83 8.19 7.84 -1.85
C LEU A 83 9.69 8.17 -1.93
N LEU A 84 10.33 8.44 -0.79
CA LEU A 84 11.77 8.68 -0.75
C LEU A 84 12.56 7.44 -1.19
N ILE A 85 12.20 6.25 -0.70
CA ILE A 85 12.91 5.03 -1.07
C ILE A 85 12.60 4.60 -2.51
N HIS A 86 11.37 4.82 -2.97
CA HIS A 86 10.96 4.63 -4.36
C HIS A 86 11.82 5.47 -5.31
N ASN A 87 11.91 6.78 -5.05
CA ASN A 87 12.66 7.72 -5.88
C ASN A 87 14.19 7.60 -5.74
N SER A 88 14.68 6.87 -4.74
CA SER A 88 16.11 6.60 -4.55
C SER A 88 16.61 5.40 -5.37
N ARG A 89 15.70 4.64 -5.98
CA ARG A 89 16.03 3.56 -6.92
C ARG A 89 16.34 4.18 -8.30
N ASN A 90 17.47 4.88 -8.38
CA ASN A 90 18.10 5.28 -9.64
C ASN A 90 19.03 4.18 -10.15
#